data_AF-A0A6M2A8L7-F1
#
_entry.id   AF-A0A6M2A8L7-F1
#
_cell.length_a   1.000
_cell.length_b   1.000
_cell.length_c   1.000
_cell.angle_alpha   90.00
_cell.angle_beta   90.00
_cell.angle_gamma   90.00
#
_symmetry.space_group_name_H-M   'P 1'
#
loop_
_entity.id
_entity.type
_entity.pdbx_description
1 polymer ?
#
loop_
_entity_poly.entity_id
_entity_poly.type
_entity_poly.pdbx_seq_one_letter_code
_entity_poly.pdbx_strand_id
1 'polypeptide(L)'
;MHFFIRGMIIGFSIAAPVGAIGIHCIRKTIQFGRLTGLASGLGAAAANLIYGIIGVFGLTSISKVLLAEQFWIRLIGGLFLMFLGANSTLQLLATSVMPPEASFSL
;
A
#
# COMPACT_ATOMS: atom_id res chain seq x y z
N MET A 1 -14.83 21.99 -13.52
CA MET A 1 -13.38 22.16 -13.20
C MET A 1 -12.99 21.73 -11.78
N HIS A 2 -13.82 21.95 -10.75
CA HIS A 2 -13.47 21.63 -9.36
C HIS A 2 -13.16 20.13 -9.10
N PHE A 3 -13.93 19.21 -9.69
CA PHE A 3 -13.74 17.76 -9.49
C PHE A 3 -12.40 17.23 -10.03
N PHE A 4 -11.94 17.77 -11.16
CA PHE A 4 -10.68 17.33 -11.79
C PHE A 4 -9.47 17.70 -10.93
N ILE A 5 -9.42 18.94 -10.43
CA ILE A 5 -8.36 19.42 -9.54
C ILE A 5 -8.36 18.61 -8.24
N ARG A 6 -9.55 18.37 -7.65
CA ARG A 6 -9.69 17.62 -6.40
C ARG A 6 -9.21 16.17 -6.55
N GLY A 7 -9.55 15.53 -7.67
CA GLY A 7 -9.05 14.19 -8.01
C GLY A 7 -7.52 14.16 -8.16
N MET A 8 -6.93 15.17 -8.80
CA MET A 8 -5.48 15.29 -8.97
C MET A 8 -4.74 15.43 -7.63
N ILE A 9 -5.26 16.26 -6.73
CA ILE A 9 -4.67 16.48 -5.38
C ILE A 9 -4.72 15.19 -4.55
N ILE A 10 -5.86 14.49 -4.55
CA ILE A 10 -6.02 13.25 -3.78
C ILE A 10 -5.13 12.14 -4.34
N GLY A 11 -5.12 11.97 -5.68
CA GLY A 11 -4.27 10.98 -6.34
C GLY A 11 -2.79 11.21 -6.08
N PHE A 12 -2.34 12.47 -6.16
CA PHE A 12 -0.96 12.82 -5.85
C PHE A 12 -0.60 12.56 -4.38
N SER A 13 -1.50 12.85 -3.45
CA SER A 13 -1.26 12.61 -2.01
C SER A 13 -1.10 11.12 -1.68
N ILE A 14 -1.84 10.24 -2.36
CA ILE A 14 -1.71 8.78 -2.20
C ILE A 14 -0.41 8.26 -2.83
N ALA A 15 0.06 8.90 -3.91
CA ALA A 15 1.28 8.50 -4.62
C ALA A 15 2.58 9.09 -4.03
N ALA A 16 2.50 10.22 -3.32
CA ALA A 16 3.65 10.90 -2.72
C ALA A 16 4.48 10.05 -1.74
N PRO A 17 3.91 9.19 -0.86
CA PRO A 17 4.70 8.33 -0.02
C PRO A 17 5.35 7.20 -0.84
N VAL A 18 6.68 7.23 -0.92
CA VAL A 18 7.50 6.15 -1.49
C VAL A 18 7.47 4.94 -0.55
N GLY A 19 6.49 4.07 -0.74
CA GLY A 19 6.36 2.82 0.01
C GLY A 19 7.35 1.73 -0.41
N ALA A 20 7.23 0.54 0.19
CA ALA A 20 8.06 -0.63 -0.11
C ALA A 20 8.09 -1.02 -1.60
N ILE A 21 6.98 -0.79 -2.31
CA ILE A 21 6.85 -1.03 -3.77
C ILE A 21 7.78 -0.10 -4.57
N GLY A 22 7.95 1.15 -4.14
CA GLY A 22 8.84 2.13 -4.78
C GLY A 22 10.30 1.71 -4.68
N ILE A 23 10.73 1.27 -3.49
CA ILE A 23 12.08 0.73 -3.28
C ILE A 23 12.32 -0.51 -4.13
N HIS A 24 11.33 -1.40 -4.27
CA HIS A 24 11.46 -2.58 -5.14
C HIS A 24 11.68 -2.21 -6.61
N CYS A 25 10.94 -1.20 -7.11
CA CYS A 25 11.11 -0.71 -8.48
C CYS A 25 12.50 -0.09 -8.68
N ILE A 26 12.98 0.70 -7.73
CA ILE A 26 14.32 1.31 -7.75
C ILE A 26 15.40 0.21 -7.76
N ARG A 27 15.31 -0.78 -6.86
CA ARG A 27 16.27 -1.90 -6.81
C ARG A 27 16.31 -2.66 -8.12
N LYS A 28 15.15 -2.99 -8.72
CA LYS A 28 15.11 -3.64 -10.03
C LYS A 28 15.69 -2.76 -11.14
N THR A 29 15.48 -1.46 -11.09
CA THR A 29 16.04 -0.52 -12.07
C THR A 29 17.58 -0.50 -12.00
N ILE A 30 18.12 -0.50 -10.78
CA ILE A 30 19.58 -0.52 -10.56
C ILE A 30 20.18 -1.88 -10.93
N GLN A 31 19.50 -2.99 -10.62
CA GLN A 31 20.02 -4.35 -10.88
C GLN A 31 19.87 -4.83 -12.32
N PHE A 32 18.77 -4.48 -12.99
CA PHE A 32 18.41 -5.05 -14.30
C PHE A 32 18.26 -3.98 -15.41
N GLY A 33 18.50 -2.70 -15.08
CA GLY A 33 18.42 -1.58 -16.02
C GLY A 33 17.07 -0.85 -16.08
N ARG A 34 17.03 0.24 -16.86
CA ARG A 34 15.85 1.14 -16.95
C ARG A 34 14.58 0.50 -17.51
N LEU A 35 14.71 -0.43 -18.47
CA LEU A 35 13.55 -1.01 -19.15
C LEU A 35 12.75 -1.95 -18.23
N THR A 36 13.45 -2.78 -17.45
CA THR A 36 12.87 -3.70 -16.46
C THR A 36 12.28 -2.94 -15.27
N GLY A 37 12.90 -1.83 -14.87
CA GLY A 37 12.32 -0.87 -13.93
C GLY A 37 10.99 -0.30 -14.42
N LEU A 38 10.97 0.24 -15.65
CA LEU A 38 9.76 0.79 -16.26
C LEU A 38 8.64 -0.26 -16.37
N ALA A 39 8.96 -1.48 -16.83
CA ALA A 39 8.00 -2.57 -16.95
C ALA A 39 7.42 -2.98 -15.58
N SER A 40 8.26 -3.07 -14.53
CA SER A 40 7.80 -3.39 -13.17
C SER A 40 6.94 -2.27 -12.58
N GLY A 41 7.28 -1.00 -12.85
CA GLY A 41 6.49 0.15 -12.44
C GLY A 41 5.14 0.22 -13.14
N LEU A 42 5.11 -0.01 -14.46
CA LEU A 42 3.87 -0.03 -15.24
C LEU A 42 2.95 -1.18 -14.80
N GLY A 43 3.52 -2.35 -14.53
CA GLY A 43 2.78 -3.50 -13.98
C GLY A 43 2.19 -3.21 -12.60
N ALA A 44 2.96 -2.58 -11.71
CA ALA A 44 2.45 -2.16 -10.40
C ALA A 44 1.32 -1.12 -10.53
N ALA A 45 1.46 -0.13 -11.41
CA ALA A 45 0.41 0.85 -11.67
C ALA A 45 -0.86 0.21 -12.25
N ALA A 46 -0.72 -0.71 -13.21
CA ALA A 46 -1.84 -1.46 -13.79
C ALA A 46 -2.55 -2.33 -12.75
N ALA A 47 -1.79 -3.03 -11.90
CA ALA A 47 -2.36 -3.83 -10.82
C ALA A 47 -3.18 -2.97 -9.84
N ASN A 48 -2.64 -1.82 -9.43
CA ASN A 48 -3.36 -0.88 -8.55
C ASN A 48 -4.61 -0.29 -9.23
N LEU A 49 -4.56 -0.05 -10.54
CA LEU A 49 -5.71 0.44 -11.31
C LEU A 49 -6.81 -0.63 -11.39
N ILE A 50 -6.46 -1.87 -11.69
CA ILE A 50 -7.41 -3.01 -11.72
C ILE A 50 -8.01 -3.22 -10.33
N TYR A 51 -7.19 -3.24 -9.28
CA TYR A 51 -7.67 -3.41 -7.91
C TYR A 51 -8.56 -2.25 -7.47
N GLY A 52 -8.22 -1.02 -7.84
CA GLY A 52 -9.04 0.17 -7.60
C GLY A 52 -10.39 0.11 -8.31
N ILE A 53 -10.43 -0.32 -9.58
CA ILE A 53 -11.68 -0.51 -10.33
C ILE A 53 -12.55 -1.57 -9.66
N ILE A 54 -11.99 -2.74 -9.32
CA ILE A 54 -12.72 -3.81 -8.64
C ILE A 54 -13.26 -3.32 -7.30
N GLY A 55 -12.44 -2.62 -6.51
CA GLY A 55 -12.81 -2.06 -5.23
C GLY A 55 -13.97 -1.05 -5.35
N VAL A 56 -13.84 -0.05 -6.21
CA VAL A 56 -14.86 0.99 -6.39
C VAL A 56 -16.16 0.43 -6.97
N PHE A 57 -16.06 -0.43 -7.99
CA PHE A 57 -17.23 -1.04 -8.61
C PHE A 57 -17.94 -2.01 -7.66
N GLY A 58 -17.17 -2.86 -6.97
CA GLY A 58 -17.68 -3.78 -5.96
C GLY A 58 -18.34 -3.05 -4.80
N LEU A 59 -17.72 -1.97 -4.31
CA LEU A 59 -18.31 -1.13 -3.25
C LEU A 59 -19.59 -0.46 -3.71
N THR A 60 -19.67 -0.01 -4.97
CA THR A 60 -20.90 0.58 -5.53
C THR A 60 -22.03 -0.44 -5.60
N SER A 61 -21.73 -1.67 -6.01
CA SER A 61 -22.73 -2.75 -6.10
C SER A 61 -23.22 -3.21 -4.73
N ILE A 62 -22.33 -3.30 -3.74
CA ILE A 62 -22.61 -3.84 -2.39
C ILE A 62 -22.96 -2.72 -1.39
N SER A 63 -22.94 -1.44 -1.79
CA SER A 63 -23.15 -0.28 -0.90
C SER A 63 -24.42 -0.37 -0.04
N LYS A 64 -25.51 -0.94 -0.57
CA LYS A 64 -26.76 -1.13 0.20
C LYS A 64 -26.61 -2.12 1.36
N VAL A 65 -25.87 -3.20 1.16
CA VAL A 65 -25.57 -4.21 2.19
C VAL A 65 -24.50 -3.70 3.15
N LEU A 66 -23.53 -2.93 2.65
CA LEU A 66 -22.48 -2.30 3.45
C LEU A 66 -23.04 -1.33 4.50
N LEU A 67 -24.12 -0.60 4.17
CA LEU A 67 -24.80 0.31 5.07
C LEU A 67 -25.60 -0.43 6.17
N ALA A 68 -26.13 -1.62 5.87
CA ALA A 68 -26.83 -2.43 6.86
C ALA A 68 -25.87 -3.05 7.91
N GLU A 69 -24.69 -3.51 7.47
CA GLU A 69 -23.71 -4.21 8.32
C GLU A 69 -22.47 -3.35 8.65
N GLN A 70 -22.60 -2.02 8.55
CA GLN A 70 -21.48 -1.07 8.72
C GLN A 70 -20.77 -1.24 10.08
N PHE A 71 -21.52 -1.62 11.12
CA PHE A 71 -20.98 -1.86 12.45
C PHE A 71 -19.93 -2.98 12.46
N TRP A 72 -20.26 -4.14 11.88
CA TRP A 72 -19.35 -5.29 11.81
C TRP A 72 -18.12 -5.02 10.96
N ILE A 73 -18.30 -4.33 9.83
CA ILE A 73 -17.19 -3.97 8.94
C ILE A 73 -16.21 -3.01 9.62
N ARG A 74 -16.71 -1.99 10.34
CA ARG A 74 -15.86 -1.07 11.11
C ARG A 74 -15.15 -1.77 12.27
N LEU A 75 -15.83 -2.68 12.96
CA LEU A 75 -15.24 -3.45 14.06
C LEU A 75 -14.07 -4.30 13.57
N ILE A 76 -14.29 -5.08 12.51
CA ILE A 76 -13.25 -5.94 11.92
C ILE A 76 -12.10 -5.11 11.35
N GLY A 77 -12.40 -4.05 10.59
CA GLY A 77 -11.38 -3.17 10.02
C GLY A 77 -10.56 -2.45 11.08
N GLY A 78 -11.20 -1.95 12.15
CA GLY A 78 -10.52 -1.31 13.27
C GLY A 78 -9.65 -2.26 14.06
N LEU A 79 -10.16 -3.47 14.35
CA LEU A 79 -9.39 -4.51 15.05
C LEU A 79 -8.19 -4.97 14.22
N PHE A 80 -8.36 -5.12 12.91
CA PHE A 80 -7.28 -5.45 11.99
C PHE A 80 -6.19 -4.36 11.97
N LEU A 81 -6.56 -3.08 11.96
CA LEU A 81 -5.60 -1.97 12.03
C LEU A 81 -4.87 -1.92 13.39
N MET A 82 -5.57 -2.17 14.50
CA MET A 82 -4.94 -2.28 15.83
C MET A 82 -3.92 -3.43 15.85
N PHE A 83 -4.30 -4.60 15.31
CA PHE A 83 -3.40 -5.74 15.20
C PHE A 83 -2.16 -5.42 14.35
N LEU A 84 -2.35 -4.79 13.18
CA LEU A 84 -1.24 -4.42 12.30
C LEU A 84 -0.30 -3.39 12.96
N GLY A 85 -0.86 -2.39 13.66
CA GLY A 85 -0.09 -1.38 14.38
C GLY A 85 0.66 -1.94 15.60
N ALA A 86 0.06 -2.86 16.34
CA ALA A 86 0.75 -3.59 17.41
C ALA A 86 1.90 -4.42 16.85
N ASN A 87 1.68 -5.12 15.74
CA ASN A 87 2.73 -5.93 15.10
C ASN A 87 3.88 -5.06 14.55
N SER A 88 3.60 -3.89 13.94
CA SER A 88 4.65 -3.02 13.42
C SER A 88 5.52 -2.41 14.51
N THR A 89 4.94 -2.05 15.66
CA THR A 89 5.67 -1.52 16.81
C THR A 89 6.51 -2.59 17.50
N LEU A 90 6.03 -3.83 17.59
CA LEU A 90 6.79 -4.98 18.07
C LEU A 90 8.01 -5.28 17.17
N GLN A 91 7.86 -5.18 15.84
CA GLN A 91 8.98 -5.35 14.90
C GLN A 91 10.07 -4.29 15.06
N LEU A 92 9.69 -3.04 15.35
CA LEU A 92 10.64 -1.95 15.61
C LEU A 92 11.41 -2.14 16.92
N LEU A 93 10.79 -2.71 17.96
CA LEU A 93 11.50 -3.06 19.19
C LEU A 93 12.49 -4.22 18.96
N ALA A 94 12.09 -5.25 18.21
CA ALA A 94 12.95 -6.40 17.92
C ALA A 94 14.22 -6.03 17.14
N THR A 95 14.14 -5.05 16.22
CA THR A 95 15.31 -4.56 15.48
C THR A 95 16.21 -3.64 16.31
N SER A 96 15.68 -2.96 17.33
CA SER A 96 16.48 -2.10 18.22
C SER A 96 17.30 -2.88 19.28
N VAL A 97 16.96 -4.14 19.53
CA VAL A 97 17.63 -5.01 20.52
C VAL A 97 18.75 -5.85 19.88
N MET A 98 18.88 -5.90 18.54
CA MET A 98 20.03 -6.52 17.88
C MET A 98 21.13 -5.49 17.58
N PRO A 99 22.31 -5.58 18.23
CA PRO A 99 23.47 -4.77 17.89
C PRO A 99 24.00 -5.09 16.48
N PRO A 100 24.63 -4.11 15.79
CA PRO A 100 24.98 -4.15 14.36
C PRO A 100 26.24 -4.97 14.02
N GLU A 101 26.42 -6.17 14.58
CA GLU A 101 27.62 -7.01 14.35
C GLU A 101 27.34 -8.50 14.02
N ALA A 102 26.18 -8.84 13.44
CA ALA A 102 25.90 -10.23 13.02
C ALA A 102 25.24 -10.38 11.63
N SER A 103 25.46 -9.45 10.70
CA SER A 103 24.94 -9.54 9.32
C SER A 103 26.00 -9.39 8.23
N PHE A 104 27.29 -9.43 8.57
CA PHE A 104 28.41 -9.43 7.60
C PHE A 104 29.21 -10.74 7.58
N SER A 105 28.68 -11.84 8.12
CA SER A 105 29.35 -13.15 8.06
C SER A 105 28.36 -14.31 8.08
N LEU A 106 27.53 -14.40 7.03
CA LEU A 106 27.13 -15.67 6.42
C LEU A 106 26.59 -15.45 5.01
#